data_AF-A0A1G9VNJ8-F1
#
_entry.id   AF-A0A1G9VNJ8-F1
#
_cell.length_a   1.000
_cell.length_b   1.000
_cell.length_c   1.000
_cell.angle_alpha   90.00
_cell.angle_beta   90.00
_cell.angle_gamma   90.00
#
_symmetry.space_group_name_H-M   'P 1'
#
loop_
_entity.id
_entity.type
_entity.pdbx_description
1 polymer ?
#
loop_
_entity_poly.entity_id
_entity_poly.type
_entity_poly.pdbx_seq_one_letter_code
_entity_poly.pdbx_strand_id
1 'polypeptide(L)'
;MTFRPLTLPGAPRPLRLALLTIVATLAAFTTVLLTGHTATAHGAPMNPGSRTFLCYEDGLTSTGEIVPKNPACAAAAAQGGTTPFYNWFSVLRSDGAGRTSGFIPDGSLCSGGNPTFAGFDLPRNDWPVTHLTSGATYAFRYNAWAAHPGTFYMYVTKNGYDPTKPLAWSDLESTPFATADHPPETGPVGTLDGHYDWTAQLPSGKTGPAIIYTVWARSDSTETFYSCSDVVFDGGNGQVTGVNGGTTSGGTTSGTTSGTSSGTSAGSSSGTTSGTSSGTTSGTSSGTSSGTSAGSTGGTPPTGTSCSATFSVTNSWSGGYQAQVTVANNGTVPLLGWMVMWSEPAGTTIASSWSATFSTMNGQQMAENADWNGRLAVGASTTFGYVANGTAPSSPPAFSCQPG
;
A
#
# COMPACT_ATOMS: atom_id res chain seq x y z
N MET A 1 42.44 -29.35 -79.92
CA MET A 1 41.89 -29.97 -78.69
C MET A 1 41.03 -28.93 -77.99
N THR A 2 39.73 -29.22 -77.92
CA THR A 2 38.65 -28.38 -77.42
C THR A 2 38.70 -28.19 -75.90
N PHE A 3 38.69 -26.94 -75.45
CA PHE A 3 38.41 -26.60 -74.06
C PHE A 3 36.90 -26.66 -73.80
N ARG A 4 36.49 -27.46 -72.82
CA ARG A 4 35.13 -27.47 -72.25
C ARG A 4 35.19 -26.85 -70.85
N PRO A 5 34.42 -25.80 -70.53
CA PRO A 5 34.24 -25.34 -69.17
C PRO A 5 33.26 -26.24 -68.42
N LEU A 6 33.55 -26.54 -67.14
CA LEU A 6 32.61 -27.18 -66.22
C LEU A 6 31.53 -26.16 -65.82
N THR A 7 30.28 -26.47 -66.16
CA THR A 7 29.08 -25.80 -65.65
C THR A 7 28.70 -26.34 -64.28
N LEU A 8 28.61 -25.47 -63.27
CA LEU A 8 27.92 -25.77 -62.01
C LEU A 8 26.39 -25.62 -62.19
N PRO A 9 25.56 -26.48 -61.58
CA PRO A 9 24.11 -26.46 -61.79
C PRO A 9 23.46 -25.25 -61.09
N GLY A 10 22.56 -24.58 -61.81
CA GLY A 10 21.73 -23.51 -61.27
C GLY A 10 20.74 -24.03 -60.23
N ALA A 11 20.71 -23.38 -59.07
CA ALA A 11 19.69 -23.62 -58.06
C ALA A 11 18.29 -23.25 -58.61
N PRO A 12 17.25 -24.06 -58.34
CA PRO A 12 15.94 -23.87 -58.92
C PRO A 12 15.25 -22.59 -58.38
N ARG A 13 14.39 -22.01 -59.23
CA ARG A 13 13.67 -20.76 -59.02
C ARG A 13 12.67 -20.68 -57.83
N PRO A 14 12.20 -21.74 -57.12
CA PRO A 14 11.20 -21.52 -56.07
C PRO A 14 11.82 -21.06 -54.74
N LEU A 15 13.15 -21.13 -54.57
CA LEU A 15 13.79 -20.74 -53.31
C LEU A 15 13.95 -19.22 -53.13
N ARG A 16 13.88 -18.44 -54.22
CA ARG A 16 14.00 -16.97 -54.17
C ARG A 16 12.69 -16.25 -53.83
N LEU A 17 11.53 -16.87 -54.05
CA LEU A 17 10.24 -16.29 -53.64
C LEU A 17 9.91 -16.56 -52.16
N ALA A 18 10.36 -17.68 -51.59
CA ALA A 18 10.10 -18.01 -50.19
C ALA A 18 10.85 -17.11 -49.19
N LEU A 19 12.02 -16.60 -49.56
CA LEU A 19 12.78 -15.67 -48.70
C LEU A 19 12.20 -14.24 -48.69
N LEU A 20 11.56 -13.80 -49.78
CA LEU A 20 10.94 -12.47 -49.87
C LEU A 20 9.62 -12.38 -49.11
N THR A 21 8.86 -13.47 -49.01
CA THR A 21 7.65 -13.53 -48.18
C THR A 21 7.97 -13.56 -46.68
N ILE A 22 9.06 -14.22 -46.27
CA ILE A 22 9.46 -14.29 -44.85
C ILE A 22 9.90 -12.91 -44.35
N VAL A 23 10.63 -12.12 -45.15
CA VAL A 23 11.06 -10.76 -44.75
C VAL A 23 9.88 -9.78 -44.71
N ALA A 24 8.90 -9.91 -45.60
CA ALA A 24 7.68 -9.08 -45.57
C ALA A 24 6.76 -9.43 -44.38
N THR A 25 6.65 -10.72 -44.00
CA THR A 25 5.90 -11.10 -42.79
C THR A 25 6.65 -10.78 -41.49
N LEU A 26 7.99 -10.78 -41.50
CA LEU A 26 8.77 -10.38 -40.32
C LEU A 26 8.75 -8.85 -40.11
N ALA A 27 8.66 -8.05 -41.18
CA ALA A 27 8.46 -6.60 -41.09
C ALA A 27 7.04 -6.21 -40.65
N ALA A 28 6.03 -7.02 -41.00
CA ALA A 28 4.64 -6.83 -40.54
C ALA A 28 4.41 -7.32 -39.09
N PHE A 29 5.26 -8.19 -38.56
CA PHE A 29 5.21 -8.62 -37.14
C PHE A 29 6.08 -7.77 -36.19
N THR A 30 6.89 -6.84 -36.71
CA THR A 30 7.74 -5.94 -35.91
C THR A 30 7.23 -4.50 -35.82
N THR A 31 6.03 -4.21 -36.34
CA THR A 31 5.40 -2.87 -36.28
C THR A 31 4.18 -2.77 -35.36
N VAL A 32 4.07 -3.63 -34.33
CA VAL A 32 3.01 -3.57 -33.29
C VAL A 32 3.55 -3.24 -31.89
N LEU A 33 4.75 -2.68 -31.77
CA LEU A 33 5.27 -2.21 -30.49
C LEU A 33 5.76 -0.77 -30.64
N LEU A 34 4.86 0.19 -30.37
CA LEU A 34 5.12 1.55 -29.88
C LEU A 34 3.91 2.50 -30.04
N THR A 35 2.68 2.02 -30.16
CA THR A 35 1.56 2.82 -29.63
C THR A 35 1.73 2.80 -28.11
N GLY A 36 2.48 3.77 -27.57
CA GLY A 36 2.48 4.06 -26.15
C GLY A 36 1.03 4.29 -25.75
N HIS A 37 0.42 3.30 -25.12
CA HIS A 37 -0.87 3.51 -24.50
C HIS A 37 -0.56 4.49 -23.39
N THR A 38 -1.11 5.70 -23.46
CA THR A 38 -1.13 6.58 -22.29
C THR A 38 -1.80 5.76 -21.19
N ALA A 39 -1.05 5.36 -20.18
CA ALA A 39 -1.63 4.70 -19.02
C ALA A 39 -2.53 5.73 -18.35
N THR A 40 -3.83 5.60 -18.60
CA THR A 40 -4.86 6.44 -17.98
C THR A 40 -4.88 6.14 -16.49
N ALA A 41 -4.73 7.18 -15.70
CA ALA A 41 -4.93 7.08 -14.26
C ALA A 41 -6.43 7.04 -13.97
N HIS A 42 -6.81 6.47 -12.83
CA HIS A 42 -8.21 6.34 -12.48
C HIS A 42 -8.34 6.35 -10.97
N GLY A 43 -9.22 7.20 -10.47
CA GLY A 43 -9.53 7.28 -9.05
C GLY A 43 -10.56 8.36 -8.77
N ALA A 44 -11.14 8.29 -7.57
CA ALA A 44 -12.00 9.34 -7.03
C ALA A 44 -11.97 9.27 -5.48
N PRO A 45 -12.31 10.37 -4.79
CA PRO A 45 -12.51 10.37 -3.35
C PRO A 45 -13.55 9.31 -2.92
N MET A 46 -13.16 8.51 -1.92
CA MET A 46 -14.02 7.54 -1.23
C MET A 46 -14.35 8.03 0.19
N ASN A 47 -13.48 8.86 0.79
CA ASN A 47 -13.72 9.46 2.09
C ASN A 47 -13.14 10.88 2.17
N PRO A 48 -13.95 11.95 2.22
CA PRO A 48 -15.40 11.93 2.00
C PRO A 48 -15.71 11.51 0.55
N GLY A 49 -16.73 10.67 0.37
CA GLY A 49 -17.07 10.09 -0.93
C GLY A 49 -17.47 11.15 -1.95
N SER A 50 -16.99 10.98 -3.19
CA SER A 50 -17.37 11.85 -4.31
C SER A 50 -18.78 11.59 -4.81
N ARG A 51 -19.38 12.55 -5.53
CA ARG A 51 -20.68 12.36 -6.21
C ARG A 51 -20.70 11.12 -7.07
N THR A 52 -19.67 10.92 -7.91
CA THR A 52 -19.59 9.77 -8.81
C THR A 52 -19.50 8.45 -8.04
N PHE A 53 -18.65 8.39 -7.01
CA PHE A 53 -18.49 7.19 -6.18
C PHE A 53 -19.74 6.87 -5.37
N LEU A 54 -20.31 7.84 -4.64
CA LEU A 54 -21.50 7.60 -3.81
C LEU A 54 -22.73 7.27 -4.65
N CYS A 55 -22.86 7.84 -5.86
CA CYS A 55 -23.92 7.46 -6.78
C CYS A 55 -23.71 6.09 -7.43
N TYR A 56 -22.46 5.67 -7.63
CA TYR A 56 -22.13 4.28 -7.98
C TYR A 56 -22.56 3.34 -6.85
N GLU A 57 -22.22 3.63 -5.59
CA GLU A 57 -22.63 2.83 -4.44
C GLU A 57 -24.15 2.81 -4.21
N ASP A 58 -24.83 3.94 -4.47
CA ASP A 58 -26.29 4.04 -4.38
C ASP A 58 -27.00 3.20 -5.43
N GLY A 59 -26.48 3.22 -6.66
CA GLY A 59 -27.12 2.61 -7.81
C GLY A 59 -26.74 1.15 -8.07
N LEU A 60 -25.56 0.69 -7.62
CA LEU A 60 -25.08 -0.64 -7.96
C LEU A 60 -25.96 -1.73 -7.31
N THR A 61 -26.63 -2.51 -8.16
CA THR A 61 -27.40 -3.67 -7.73
C THR A 61 -26.52 -4.93 -7.65
N SER A 62 -27.03 -5.99 -7.02
CA SER A 62 -26.36 -7.29 -6.95
C SER A 62 -26.13 -7.96 -8.32
N THR A 63 -26.83 -7.50 -9.36
CA THR A 63 -26.66 -7.98 -10.74
C THR A 63 -25.64 -7.18 -11.54
N GLY A 64 -25.09 -6.11 -10.95
CA GLY A 64 -24.18 -5.18 -11.62
C GLY A 64 -24.89 -4.07 -12.41
N GLU A 65 -26.22 -4.05 -12.46
CA GLU A 65 -26.97 -2.94 -13.05
C GLU A 65 -26.90 -1.69 -12.14
N ILE A 66 -26.80 -0.50 -12.74
CA ILE A 66 -26.93 0.79 -12.06
C ILE A 66 -28.40 1.23 -12.07
N VAL A 67 -29.03 1.17 -10.90
CA VAL A 67 -30.40 1.63 -10.63
C VAL A 67 -30.38 2.60 -9.44
N PRO A 68 -30.11 3.91 -9.67
CA PRO A 68 -29.99 4.88 -8.60
C PRO A 68 -31.29 5.03 -7.79
N LYS A 69 -31.16 5.08 -6.47
CA LYS A 69 -32.25 5.25 -5.51
C LYS A 69 -32.30 6.67 -4.98
N ASN A 70 -31.15 7.33 -4.84
CA ASN A 70 -31.05 8.73 -4.50
C ASN A 70 -31.61 9.60 -5.65
N PRO A 71 -32.46 10.61 -5.39
CA PRO A 71 -33.05 11.42 -6.46
C PRO A 71 -32.04 12.24 -7.27
N ALA A 72 -30.97 12.74 -6.65
CA ALA A 72 -29.90 13.43 -7.36
C ALA A 72 -29.09 12.48 -8.25
N CYS A 73 -28.75 11.29 -7.76
CA CYS A 73 -28.11 10.25 -8.56
C CYS A 73 -29.02 9.79 -9.72
N ALA A 74 -30.32 9.63 -9.48
CA ALA A 74 -31.29 9.31 -10.54
C ALA A 74 -31.37 10.43 -11.60
N ALA A 75 -31.35 11.70 -11.18
CA ALA A 75 -31.30 12.83 -12.10
C ALA A 75 -30.01 12.88 -12.92
N ALA A 76 -28.87 12.57 -12.30
CA ALA A 76 -27.58 12.49 -12.98
C ALA A 76 -27.56 11.38 -14.04
N ALA A 77 -28.12 10.21 -13.72
CA ALA A 77 -28.27 9.10 -14.67
C ALA A 77 -29.25 9.45 -15.80
N ALA A 78 -30.34 10.17 -15.52
CA ALA A 78 -31.28 10.63 -16.54
C ALA A 78 -30.64 11.62 -17.53
N GLN A 79 -29.65 12.42 -17.08
CA GLN A 79 -28.94 13.37 -17.93
C GLN A 79 -27.75 12.74 -18.69
N GLY A 80 -26.92 11.94 -18.01
CA GLY A 80 -25.66 11.43 -18.54
C GLY A 80 -25.64 9.95 -18.92
N GLY A 81 -26.74 9.22 -18.68
CA GLY A 81 -26.76 7.76 -18.74
C GLY A 81 -26.04 7.11 -17.55
N THR A 82 -25.90 5.78 -17.59
CA THR A 82 -25.27 4.99 -16.51
C THR A 82 -23.78 4.71 -16.73
N THR A 83 -23.25 4.91 -17.95
CA THR A 83 -21.81 4.75 -18.24
C THR A 83 -20.91 5.55 -17.29
N PRO A 84 -21.21 6.81 -16.93
CA PRO A 84 -20.40 7.57 -15.97
C PRO A 84 -20.34 6.94 -14.57
N PHE A 85 -21.37 6.18 -14.18
CA PHE A 85 -21.43 5.50 -12.88
C PHE A 85 -20.51 4.28 -12.87
N TYR A 86 -20.44 3.53 -13.97
CA TYR A 86 -19.47 2.44 -14.11
C TYR A 86 -18.02 2.93 -14.18
N ASN A 87 -17.83 4.17 -14.62
CA ASN A 87 -16.54 4.83 -14.77
C ASN A 87 -16.35 5.95 -13.72
N TRP A 88 -16.90 5.75 -12.52
CA TRP A 88 -16.96 6.76 -11.45
C TRP A 88 -15.58 7.34 -11.07
N PHE A 89 -14.52 6.58 -11.34
CA PHE A 89 -13.10 6.91 -11.13
C PHE A 89 -12.45 7.66 -12.31
N SER A 90 -13.21 8.11 -13.32
CA SER A 90 -12.64 8.61 -14.60
C SER A 90 -12.99 10.07 -14.90
N VAL A 91 -13.26 10.89 -13.88
CA VAL A 91 -13.50 12.33 -14.06
C VAL A 91 -12.17 13.04 -14.29
N LEU A 92 -11.68 12.96 -15.53
CA LEU A 92 -10.34 13.40 -15.91
C LEU A 92 -10.33 14.35 -17.10
N ARG A 93 -9.23 15.11 -17.18
CA ARG A 93 -8.80 15.84 -18.36
C ARG A 93 -7.37 15.45 -18.68
N SER A 94 -7.15 14.80 -19.82
CA SER A 94 -5.80 14.44 -20.28
C SER A 94 -4.93 15.68 -20.53
N ASP A 95 -5.56 16.82 -20.83
CA ASP A 95 -4.93 18.12 -21.01
C ASP A 95 -4.94 18.98 -19.73
N GLY A 96 -5.30 18.46 -18.56
CA GLY A 96 -5.50 19.27 -17.35
C GLY A 96 -4.28 20.09 -16.93
N ALA A 97 -3.11 19.45 -16.83
CA ALA A 97 -1.84 20.01 -16.36
C ALA A 97 -1.98 20.79 -15.03
N GLY A 98 -2.81 20.29 -14.11
CA GLY A 98 -3.13 20.93 -12.83
C GLY A 98 -3.99 22.20 -12.94
N ARG A 99 -4.45 22.58 -14.13
CA ARG A 99 -5.25 23.79 -14.34
C ARG A 99 -6.64 23.64 -13.76
N THR A 100 -7.18 24.75 -13.24
CA THR A 100 -8.44 24.81 -12.51
C THR A 100 -9.29 25.96 -13.04
N SER A 101 -9.33 27.09 -12.32
CA SER A 101 -10.05 28.30 -12.73
C SER A 101 -9.50 28.86 -14.04
N GLY A 102 -10.42 29.31 -14.92
CA GLY A 102 -10.09 29.75 -16.28
C GLY A 102 -9.85 28.63 -17.29
N PHE A 103 -9.82 27.36 -16.84
CA PHE A 103 -9.73 26.19 -17.70
C PHE A 103 -11.03 25.37 -17.67
N ILE A 104 -11.51 25.02 -16.47
CA ILE A 104 -12.84 24.41 -16.31
C ILE A 104 -13.87 25.53 -16.19
N PRO A 105 -14.93 25.57 -17.00
CA PRO A 105 -15.99 26.57 -16.89
C PRO A 105 -16.75 26.47 -15.55
N ASP A 106 -17.26 27.60 -15.07
CA ASP A 106 -18.23 27.62 -13.97
C ASP A 106 -19.44 26.73 -14.31
N GLY A 107 -19.96 26.02 -13.31
CA GLY A 107 -21.03 25.05 -13.49
C GLY A 107 -20.57 23.72 -14.09
N SER A 108 -19.27 23.51 -14.32
CA SER A 108 -18.73 22.24 -14.83
C SER A 108 -17.58 21.68 -13.99
N LEU A 109 -17.46 22.12 -12.74
CA LEU A 109 -16.38 21.71 -11.84
C LEU A 109 -16.48 20.22 -11.52
N CYS A 110 -17.66 19.70 -11.20
CA CYS A 110 -17.84 18.32 -10.75
C CYS A 110 -17.70 17.29 -11.87
N SER A 111 -17.87 17.71 -13.13
CA SER A 111 -17.52 16.92 -14.31
C SER A 111 -16.08 17.13 -14.80
N GLY A 112 -15.32 18.06 -14.22
CA GLY A 112 -14.01 18.47 -14.75
C GLY A 112 -14.11 19.03 -16.18
N GLY A 113 -15.25 19.62 -16.55
CA GLY A 113 -15.55 20.08 -17.90
C GLY A 113 -15.68 18.94 -18.92
N ASN A 114 -15.80 17.69 -18.49
CA ASN A 114 -16.02 16.53 -19.36
C ASN A 114 -17.53 16.30 -19.55
N PRO A 115 -18.09 16.47 -20.77
CA PRO A 115 -19.52 16.34 -21.01
C PRO A 115 -20.11 14.98 -20.62
N THR A 116 -19.29 13.92 -20.61
CA THR A 116 -19.70 12.57 -20.17
C THR A 116 -20.20 12.57 -18.73
N PHE A 117 -19.65 13.43 -17.88
CA PHE A 117 -19.99 13.51 -16.45
C PHE A 117 -20.91 14.69 -16.12
N ALA A 118 -21.49 15.37 -17.11
CA ALA A 118 -22.29 16.59 -16.90
C ALA A 118 -23.50 16.40 -15.96
N GLY A 119 -24.03 15.18 -15.83
CA GLY A 119 -25.08 14.88 -14.85
C GLY A 119 -24.66 15.12 -13.40
N PHE A 120 -23.36 15.06 -13.09
CA PHE A 120 -22.82 15.32 -11.76
C PHE A 120 -22.61 16.80 -11.45
N ASP A 121 -22.82 17.69 -12.43
CA ASP A 121 -22.82 19.14 -12.23
C ASP A 121 -24.18 19.70 -11.79
N LEU A 122 -25.21 18.85 -11.74
CA LEU A 122 -26.58 19.28 -11.40
C LEU A 122 -26.63 20.00 -10.04
N PRO A 123 -27.19 21.22 -9.98
CA PRO A 123 -27.28 21.98 -8.75
C PRO A 123 -28.46 21.48 -7.91
N ARG A 124 -28.16 20.66 -6.91
CA ARG A 124 -29.15 20.01 -6.06
C ARG A 124 -28.67 19.96 -4.62
N ASN A 125 -29.63 19.96 -3.69
CA ASN A 125 -29.40 19.88 -2.24
C ASN A 125 -29.71 18.48 -1.65
N ASP A 126 -29.92 17.49 -2.50
CA ASP A 126 -30.28 16.11 -2.13
C ASP A 126 -29.29 15.05 -2.68
N TRP A 127 -28.07 15.48 -3.02
CA TRP A 127 -26.94 14.57 -3.23
C TRP A 127 -26.65 13.76 -1.96
N PRO A 128 -26.07 12.55 -2.06
CA PRO A 128 -25.48 11.89 -0.91
C PRO A 128 -24.43 12.79 -0.24
N VAL A 129 -24.46 12.89 1.09
CA VAL A 129 -23.59 13.81 1.84
C VAL A 129 -22.78 13.09 2.92
N THR A 130 -21.56 13.55 3.15
CA THR A 130 -20.74 13.13 4.29
C THR A 130 -20.81 14.16 5.42
N HIS A 131 -21.14 13.74 6.63
CA HIS A 131 -21.30 14.60 7.81
C HIS A 131 -19.96 14.81 8.50
N LEU A 132 -19.55 16.06 8.72
CA LEU A 132 -18.21 16.45 9.17
C LEU A 132 -18.24 17.43 10.34
N THR A 133 -17.13 17.47 11.08
CA THR A 133 -16.88 18.45 12.15
C THR A 133 -15.85 19.46 11.68
N SER A 134 -16.24 20.74 11.66
CA SER A 134 -15.34 21.85 11.32
C SER A 134 -14.12 21.87 12.26
N GLY A 135 -12.92 22.06 11.71
CA GLY A 135 -11.67 22.09 12.48
C GLY A 135 -11.11 20.74 12.94
N ALA A 136 -11.85 19.63 12.72
CA ALA A 136 -11.39 18.31 13.10
C ALA A 136 -10.28 17.79 12.17
N THR A 137 -9.40 16.95 12.71
CA THR A 137 -8.53 16.10 11.89
C THR A 137 -9.37 15.02 11.22
N TYR A 138 -9.23 14.86 9.92
CA TYR A 138 -9.99 13.93 9.11
C TYR A 138 -9.09 13.00 8.32
N ALA A 139 -9.50 11.72 8.22
CA ALA A 139 -8.83 10.72 7.41
C ALA A 139 -9.43 10.71 6.01
N PHE A 140 -8.65 11.15 5.03
CA PHE A 140 -9.02 11.17 3.64
C PHE A 140 -8.62 9.87 2.96
N ARG A 141 -9.51 9.39 2.08
CA ARG A 141 -9.27 8.24 1.23
C ARG A 141 -9.63 8.55 -0.21
N TYR A 142 -8.73 8.21 -1.12
CA TYR A 142 -8.91 8.36 -2.56
C TYR A 142 -8.63 7.04 -3.27
N ASN A 143 -9.57 6.52 -4.05
CA ASN A 143 -9.37 5.25 -4.74
C ASN A 143 -8.24 5.33 -5.77
N ALA A 144 -7.41 4.29 -5.82
CA ALA A 144 -6.29 4.14 -6.75
C ALA A 144 -6.61 3.05 -7.79
N TRP A 145 -7.74 3.16 -8.51
CA TRP A 145 -8.16 2.20 -9.53
C TRP A 145 -7.05 1.93 -10.54
N ALA A 146 -6.37 2.99 -10.98
CA ALA A 146 -5.05 2.90 -11.59
C ALA A 146 -4.15 3.89 -10.86
N ALA A 147 -3.18 3.37 -10.12
CA ALA A 147 -2.28 4.18 -9.30
C ALA A 147 -1.26 4.94 -10.15
N HIS A 148 -1.07 6.23 -9.83
CA HIS A 148 -0.07 7.11 -10.45
C HIS A 148 0.49 8.11 -9.43
N PRO A 149 1.72 8.61 -9.62
CA PRO A 149 2.29 9.61 -8.73
C PRO A 149 1.69 11.00 -8.99
N GLY A 150 1.39 11.75 -7.93
CA GLY A 150 0.93 13.13 -8.08
C GLY A 150 0.55 13.78 -6.77
N THR A 151 0.04 15.01 -6.89
CA THR A 151 -0.36 15.85 -5.76
C THR A 151 -1.88 16.02 -5.76
N PHE A 152 -2.49 15.87 -4.59
CA PHE A 152 -3.92 16.08 -4.35
C PHE A 152 -4.12 17.42 -3.66
N TYR A 153 -4.88 18.32 -4.28
CA TYR A 153 -5.26 19.61 -3.72
C TYR A 153 -6.73 19.58 -3.32
N MET A 154 -7.03 19.91 -2.06
CA MET A 154 -8.40 19.90 -1.55
C MET A 154 -8.86 21.33 -1.27
N TYR A 155 -9.86 21.77 -2.01
CA TYR A 155 -10.55 23.04 -1.83
C TYR A 155 -11.89 22.80 -1.13
N VAL A 156 -12.46 23.85 -0.59
CA VAL A 156 -13.78 23.81 0.06
C VAL A 156 -14.57 25.04 -0.37
N THR A 157 -15.90 24.92 -0.47
CA THR A 157 -16.75 26.09 -0.67
C THR A 157 -16.71 27.05 0.53
N LYS A 158 -16.96 28.33 0.26
CA LYS A 158 -17.16 29.38 1.27
C LYS A 158 -18.44 29.13 2.07
N ASN A 159 -18.51 29.70 3.28
CA ASN A 159 -19.76 29.69 4.05
C ASN A 159 -20.86 30.43 3.28
N GLY A 160 -22.08 29.92 3.38
CA GLY A 160 -23.22 30.45 2.62
C GLY A 160 -23.33 29.93 1.18
N TYR A 161 -22.53 28.93 0.81
CA TYR A 161 -22.71 28.17 -0.43
C TYR A 161 -24.14 27.64 -0.54
N ASP A 162 -24.73 27.82 -1.72
CA ASP A 162 -26.09 27.39 -2.04
C ASP A 162 -26.02 26.21 -3.02
N PRO A 163 -26.26 24.97 -2.57
CA PRO A 163 -26.17 23.79 -3.42
C PRO A 163 -27.23 23.74 -4.53
N THR A 164 -28.23 24.63 -4.50
CA THR A 164 -29.25 24.74 -5.55
C THR A 164 -28.81 25.64 -6.72
N LYS A 165 -27.58 26.17 -6.69
CA LYS A 165 -26.96 26.91 -7.79
C LYS A 165 -25.79 26.14 -8.40
N PRO A 166 -25.51 26.32 -9.71
CA PRO A 166 -24.33 25.73 -10.33
C PRO A 166 -23.06 26.16 -9.59
N LEU A 167 -22.20 25.20 -9.23
CA LEU A 167 -20.95 25.48 -8.54
C LEU A 167 -20.02 26.30 -9.44
N ALA A 168 -19.58 27.47 -8.98
CA ALA A 168 -18.63 28.33 -9.66
C ALA A 168 -17.30 28.39 -8.91
N TRP A 169 -16.22 28.77 -9.60
CA TRP A 169 -14.91 28.99 -8.98
C TRP A 169 -14.95 30.06 -7.89
N SER A 170 -15.86 31.03 -8.00
CA SER A 170 -16.06 32.07 -6.97
C SER A 170 -16.60 31.51 -5.66
N ASP A 171 -17.24 30.33 -5.68
CA ASP A 171 -17.81 29.70 -4.49
C ASP A 171 -16.76 28.97 -3.67
N LEU A 172 -15.63 28.59 -4.26
CA LEU A 172 -14.51 27.95 -3.57
C LEU A 172 -13.63 28.98 -2.85
N GLU A 173 -13.03 28.56 -1.73
CA GLU A 173 -11.87 29.25 -1.18
C GLU A 173 -10.75 29.27 -2.23
N SER A 174 -10.03 30.38 -2.34
CA SER A 174 -9.01 30.57 -3.40
C SER A 174 -7.76 29.70 -3.22
N THR A 175 -7.56 29.14 -2.03
CA THR A 175 -6.44 28.27 -1.69
C THR A 175 -6.95 26.91 -1.21
N PRO A 176 -6.26 25.82 -1.54
CA PRO A 176 -6.59 24.53 -0.96
C PRO A 176 -6.36 24.58 0.55
N PHE A 177 -7.25 23.99 1.34
CA PHE A 177 -7.09 23.90 2.79
C PHE A 177 -6.13 22.76 3.17
N ALA A 178 -5.93 21.79 2.28
CA ALA A 178 -5.02 20.68 2.45
C ALA A 178 -4.40 20.28 1.10
N THR A 179 -3.17 19.78 1.18
CA THR A 179 -2.44 19.21 0.04
C THR A 179 -1.81 17.90 0.49
N ALA A 180 -1.94 16.85 -0.31
CA ALA A 180 -1.23 15.59 -0.11
C ALA A 180 -0.33 15.34 -1.32
N ASP A 181 0.98 15.41 -1.10
CA ASP A 181 1.98 15.16 -2.13
C ASP A 181 2.44 13.71 -2.06
N HIS A 182 2.22 12.96 -3.14
CA HIS A 182 2.53 11.53 -3.26
C HIS A 182 2.13 10.71 -2.01
N PRO A 183 0.84 10.75 -1.58
CA PRO A 183 0.40 9.99 -0.42
C PRO A 183 0.64 8.48 -0.60
N PRO A 184 0.82 7.74 0.49
CA PRO A 184 1.05 6.30 0.44
C PRO A 184 -0.14 5.57 -0.19
N GLU A 185 0.17 4.62 -1.06
CA GLU A 185 -0.79 3.69 -1.66
C GLU A 185 -0.94 2.43 -0.79
N THR A 186 -2.16 1.94 -0.64
CA THR A 186 -2.49 0.72 0.09
C THR A 186 -3.49 -0.12 -0.71
N GLY A 187 -3.31 -1.44 -0.68
CA GLY A 187 -4.22 -2.39 -1.30
C GLY A 187 -3.98 -2.62 -2.80
N PRO A 188 -4.71 -3.55 -3.41
CA PRO A 188 -4.53 -3.90 -4.83
C PRO A 188 -5.20 -2.87 -5.75
N VAL A 189 -4.44 -2.28 -6.67
CA VAL A 189 -4.98 -1.44 -7.76
C VAL A 189 -5.99 -2.20 -8.63
N GLY A 190 -6.89 -1.47 -9.28
CA GLY A 190 -7.99 -2.03 -10.08
C GLY A 190 -9.13 -2.60 -9.24
N THR A 191 -9.15 -2.29 -7.94
CA THR A 191 -10.18 -2.73 -7.00
C THR A 191 -10.67 -1.55 -6.15
N LEU A 192 -11.76 -1.76 -5.42
CA LEU A 192 -12.22 -0.81 -4.39
C LEU A 192 -11.26 -0.72 -3.20
N ASP A 193 -10.45 -1.75 -2.97
CA ASP A 193 -9.51 -1.82 -1.86
C ASP A 193 -8.19 -1.09 -2.14
N GLY A 194 -7.87 -0.79 -3.41
CA GLY A 194 -6.70 0.02 -3.78
C GLY A 194 -6.97 1.50 -3.55
N HIS A 195 -6.19 2.16 -2.70
CA HIS A 195 -6.42 3.56 -2.34
C HIS A 195 -5.16 4.27 -1.82
N TYR A 196 -5.21 5.60 -1.90
CA TYR A 196 -4.34 6.52 -1.16
C TYR A 196 -5.02 6.96 0.12
N ASP A 197 -4.27 6.98 1.22
CA ASP A 197 -4.74 7.48 2.52
C ASP A 197 -3.83 8.61 3.03
N TRP A 198 -4.44 9.63 3.61
CA TRP A 198 -3.74 10.67 4.36
C TRP A 198 -4.65 11.31 5.40
N THR A 199 -4.07 12.03 6.34
CA THR A 199 -4.82 12.83 7.32
C THR A 199 -4.59 14.31 7.10
N ALA A 200 -5.64 15.11 7.17
CA ALA A 200 -5.53 16.57 7.15
C ALA A 200 -6.57 17.22 8.07
N GLN A 201 -6.28 18.44 8.51
CA GLN A 201 -7.24 19.22 9.29
C GLN A 201 -8.30 19.84 8.37
N LEU A 202 -9.57 19.63 8.68
CA LEU A 202 -10.67 20.35 8.04
C LEU A 202 -10.63 21.83 8.43
N PRO A 203 -11.02 22.76 7.53
CA PRO A 203 -11.06 24.17 7.86
C PRO A 203 -11.97 24.43 9.07
N SER A 204 -11.54 25.33 9.95
CA SER A 204 -12.35 25.77 11.08
C SER A 204 -13.37 26.83 10.65
N GLY A 205 -14.42 27.01 11.46
CA GLY A 205 -15.49 27.98 11.21
C GLY A 205 -16.43 27.64 10.07
N LYS A 206 -16.38 26.42 9.52
CA LYS A 206 -17.31 25.96 8.48
C LYS A 206 -18.64 25.51 9.09
N THR A 207 -19.75 25.83 8.43
CA THR A 207 -21.10 25.45 8.88
C THR A 207 -21.98 25.07 7.70
N GLY A 208 -22.88 24.09 7.91
CA GLY A 208 -23.89 23.72 6.93
C GLY A 208 -23.33 23.02 5.67
N PRO A 209 -24.13 22.96 4.59
CA PRO A 209 -23.74 22.28 3.36
C PRO A 209 -22.51 22.93 2.70
N ALA A 210 -21.62 22.09 2.18
CA ALA A 210 -20.43 22.50 1.46
C ALA A 210 -20.03 21.44 0.42
N ILE A 211 -19.14 21.81 -0.50
CA ILE A 211 -18.44 20.86 -1.37
C ILE A 211 -16.95 20.89 -1.01
N ILE A 212 -16.38 19.70 -0.83
CA ILE A 212 -14.92 19.51 -0.90
C ILE A 212 -14.59 19.17 -2.35
N TYR A 213 -13.80 20.04 -2.99
CA TYR A 213 -13.38 19.89 -4.38
C TYR A 213 -11.94 19.41 -4.43
N THR A 214 -11.72 18.21 -4.98
CA THR A 214 -10.40 17.57 -5.03
C THR A 214 -9.85 17.63 -6.44
N VAL A 215 -8.60 18.09 -6.57
CA VAL A 215 -7.83 18.10 -7.82
C VAL A 215 -6.62 17.20 -7.65
N TRP A 216 -6.56 16.11 -8.41
CA TRP A 216 -5.37 15.26 -8.45
C TRP A 216 -4.58 15.57 -9.72
N ALA A 217 -3.47 16.29 -9.55
CA ALA A 217 -2.54 16.62 -10.63
C ALA A 217 -1.44 15.56 -10.66
N ARG A 218 -1.35 14.81 -11.76
CA ARG A 218 -0.29 13.83 -11.95
C ARG A 218 1.06 14.52 -12.14
N SER A 219 2.09 13.87 -11.62
CA SER A 219 3.48 14.32 -11.75
C SER A 219 4.22 13.69 -12.94
N ASP A 220 3.63 12.67 -13.55
CA ASP A 220 4.18 11.89 -14.67
C ASP A 220 3.41 12.11 -16.00
N SER A 221 2.39 12.97 -16.00
CA SER A 221 1.51 13.24 -17.14
C SER A 221 0.85 14.62 -17.01
N THR A 222 0.27 15.13 -18.10
CA THR A 222 -0.62 16.30 -18.06
C THR A 222 -2.04 15.94 -17.61
N GLU A 223 -2.34 14.67 -17.38
CA GLU A 223 -3.67 14.27 -16.95
C GLU A 223 -3.98 14.75 -15.52
N THR A 224 -5.19 15.27 -15.31
CA THR A 224 -5.66 15.80 -14.02
C THR A 224 -7.08 15.31 -13.75
N PHE A 225 -7.35 14.89 -12.51
CA PHE A 225 -8.66 14.43 -12.07
C PHE A 225 -9.33 15.48 -11.21
N TYR A 226 -10.65 15.58 -11.34
CA TYR A 226 -11.47 16.56 -10.64
C TYR A 226 -12.63 15.84 -9.98
N SER A 227 -12.96 16.20 -8.74
CA SER A 227 -14.04 15.56 -8.02
C SER A 227 -14.72 16.48 -7.03
N CYS A 228 -16.04 16.38 -6.94
CA CYS A 228 -16.85 17.00 -5.89
C CYS A 228 -17.29 15.94 -4.88
N SER A 229 -17.07 16.20 -3.60
CA SER A 229 -17.69 15.47 -2.49
C SER A 229 -18.62 16.42 -1.74
N ASP A 230 -19.92 16.12 -1.72
CA ASP A 230 -20.89 16.89 -0.94
C ASP A 230 -20.74 16.54 0.55
N VAL A 231 -20.63 17.57 1.37
CA VAL A 231 -20.44 17.43 2.81
C VAL A 231 -21.35 18.38 3.57
N VAL A 232 -21.56 18.11 4.85
CA VAL A 232 -22.26 19.02 5.76
C VAL A 232 -21.46 19.17 7.05
N PHE A 233 -21.18 20.41 7.44
CA PHE A 233 -20.51 20.73 8.70
C PHE A 233 -21.55 20.92 9.81
N ASP A 234 -21.91 19.81 10.45
CA ASP A 234 -22.96 19.71 11.49
C ASP A 234 -22.50 18.99 12.77
N GLY A 235 -21.22 18.65 12.87
CA GLY A 235 -20.66 17.89 13.99
C GLY A 235 -20.55 16.38 13.75
N GLY A 236 -20.79 15.93 12.51
CA GLY A 236 -20.53 14.55 12.10
C GLY A 236 -19.04 14.18 12.05
N ASN A 237 -18.79 12.89 11.86
CA ASN A 237 -17.47 12.26 11.90
C ASN A 237 -17.27 11.28 10.74
N GLY A 238 -17.76 11.62 9.54
CA GLY A 238 -17.63 10.81 8.33
C GLY A 238 -18.85 9.93 8.01
N GLN A 239 -19.96 10.09 8.72
CA GLN A 239 -21.19 9.36 8.38
C GLN A 239 -21.69 9.82 7.00
N VAL A 240 -22.18 8.89 6.19
CA VAL A 240 -22.79 9.20 4.88
C VAL A 240 -24.31 9.03 4.97
N THR A 241 -25.06 9.99 4.47
CA THR A 241 -26.51 9.91 4.29
C THR A 241 -26.91 10.15 2.83
N GLY A 242 -28.14 9.79 2.46
CA GLY A 242 -28.63 9.95 1.10
C GLY A 242 -28.27 8.83 0.11
N VAL A 243 -27.51 7.81 0.53
CA VAL A 243 -27.26 6.58 -0.24
C VAL A 243 -28.34 5.53 0.10
N ASN A 244 -28.74 4.72 -0.88
CA ASN A 244 -29.71 3.63 -0.76
C ASN A 244 -31.15 4.05 -0.42
N GLY A 245 -31.57 5.26 -0.81
CA GLY A 245 -32.93 5.75 -0.57
C GLY A 245 -33.26 6.05 0.91
N GLY A 246 -32.25 6.09 1.78
CA GLY A 246 -32.42 6.36 3.20
C GLY A 246 -32.62 7.85 3.50
N THR A 247 -33.85 8.26 3.78
CA THR A 247 -34.12 9.41 4.66
C THR A 247 -34.04 8.92 6.10
N THR A 248 -32.89 9.13 6.75
CA THR A 248 -32.68 8.93 8.20
C THR A 248 -33.23 7.62 8.78
N SER A 249 -32.51 6.51 8.59
CA SER A 249 -32.35 5.40 9.56
C SER A 249 -31.67 4.21 8.86
N GLY A 250 -30.41 4.39 8.46
CA GLY A 250 -29.52 3.32 7.95
C GLY A 250 -28.16 3.29 8.67
N GLY A 251 -28.02 4.10 9.72
CA GLY A 251 -26.76 4.29 10.45
C GLY A 251 -26.30 3.07 11.25
N THR A 252 -27.11 2.02 11.37
CA THR A 252 -26.79 0.84 12.17
C THR A 252 -26.28 -0.35 11.38
N THR A 253 -26.19 -0.30 10.04
CA THR A 253 -25.55 -1.39 9.27
C THR A 253 -24.33 -0.88 8.52
N SER A 254 -24.42 0.14 7.65
CA SER A 254 -23.23 0.73 7.02
C SER A 254 -22.44 1.67 7.95
N GLY A 255 -23.12 2.40 8.84
CA GLY A 255 -22.43 3.10 9.94
C GLY A 255 -21.79 2.13 10.93
N THR A 256 -22.32 0.91 11.05
CA THR A 256 -21.66 -0.17 11.78
C THR A 256 -20.55 -0.80 10.96
N THR A 257 -20.63 -0.98 9.65
CA THR A 257 -19.52 -1.54 8.85
C THR A 257 -18.37 -0.54 8.69
N SER A 258 -18.67 0.74 8.45
CA SER A 258 -17.68 1.83 8.35
C SER A 258 -17.20 2.32 9.71
N GLY A 259 -18.09 2.43 10.71
CA GLY A 259 -17.71 2.70 12.09
C GLY A 259 -16.98 1.53 12.74
N THR A 260 -17.30 0.28 12.37
CA THR A 260 -16.50 -0.90 12.74
C THR A 260 -15.22 -0.92 11.94
N SER A 261 -15.14 -0.62 10.64
CA SER A 261 -13.85 -0.65 9.93
C SER A 261 -12.93 0.50 10.34
N SER A 262 -13.41 1.74 10.43
CA SER A 262 -12.64 2.89 10.95
C SER A 262 -12.37 2.82 12.45
N GLY A 263 -13.34 2.35 13.25
CA GLY A 263 -13.16 2.08 14.68
C GLY A 263 -12.28 0.86 14.95
N THR A 264 -12.26 -0.14 14.07
CA THR A 264 -11.33 -1.27 14.10
C THR A 264 -9.98 -0.84 13.56
N SER A 265 -9.84 0.06 12.60
CA SER A 265 -8.53 0.58 12.14
C SER A 265 -7.91 1.58 13.12
N ALA A 266 -8.71 2.46 13.74
CA ALA A 266 -8.26 3.40 14.79
C ALA A 266 -8.08 2.69 16.15
N GLY A 267 -8.98 1.77 16.48
CA GLY A 267 -8.89 0.89 17.63
C GLY A 267 -7.83 -0.20 17.49
N SER A 268 -7.50 -0.65 16.28
CA SER A 268 -6.33 -1.52 16.03
C SER A 268 -5.05 -0.69 15.88
N SER A 269 -5.05 0.52 15.34
CA SER A 269 -3.80 1.30 15.38
C SER A 269 -3.44 1.72 16.80
N SER A 270 -4.39 2.20 17.61
CA SER A 270 -4.16 2.62 19.01
C SER A 270 -4.18 1.46 20.01
N GLY A 271 -5.09 0.51 19.83
CA GLY A 271 -5.20 -0.71 20.63
C GLY A 271 -4.26 -1.82 20.19
N THR A 272 -3.75 -1.83 18.95
CA THR A 272 -2.58 -2.63 18.58
C THR A 272 -1.27 -1.87 18.76
N THR A 273 -1.16 -0.54 18.88
CA THR A 273 0.09 0.02 19.50
C THR A 273 0.14 -0.25 21.01
N SER A 274 -0.95 0.01 21.74
CA SER A 274 -1.02 -0.19 23.21
C SER A 274 -1.16 -1.65 23.61
N GLY A 275 -1.89 -2.44 22.83
CA GLY A 275 -2.06 -3.89 23.01
C GLY A 275 -0.99 -4.72 22.31
N THR A 276 -0.27 -4.23 21.29
CA THR A 276 1.00 -4.88 20.89
C THR A 276 2.07 -4.53 21.91
N SER A 277 2.18 -3.32 22.44
CA SER A 277 3.17 -3.08 23.52
C SER A 277 2.82 -3.84 24.81
N SER A 278 1.57 -3.83 25.28
CA SER A 278 1.15 -4.58 26.48
C SER A 278 1.02 -6.09 26.24
N GLY A 279 0.45 -6.50 25.11
CA GLY A 279 0.28 -7.91 24.72
C GLY A 279 1.52 -8.57 24.17
N THR A 280 2.50 -7.85 23.61
CA THR A 280 3.85 -8.38 23.39
C THR A 280 4.58 -8.47 24.71
N THR A 281 4.42 -7.54 25.65
CA THR A 281 5.06 -7.67 26.97
C THR A 281 4.45 -8.84 27.78
N SER A 282 3.12 -8.98 27.84
CA SER A 282 2.40 -10.05 28.54
C SER A 282 2.36 -11.38 27.78
N GLY A 283 2.26 -11.35 26.46
CA GLY A 283 2.26 -12.52 25.58
C GLY A 283 3.66 -13.09 25.35
N THR A 284 4.71 -12.26 25.29
CA THR A 284 6.09 -12.74 25.34
C THR A 284 6.40 -13.29 26.72
N SER A 285 5.99 -12.67 27.83
CA SER A 285 6.21 -13.26 29.17
C SER A 285 5.38 -14.54 29.43
N SER A 286 4.12 -14.60 29.00
CA SER A 286 3.24 -15.78 29.17
C SER A 286 3.54 -16.90 28.16
N GLY A 287 3.87 -16.54 26.92
CA GLY A 287 4.30 -17.46 25.86
C GLY A 287 5.71 -18.00 26.08
N THR A 288 6.63 -17.18 26.62
CA THR A 288 7.96 -17.66 27.04
C THR A 288 7.83 -18.60 28.23
N SER A 289 7.00 -18.31 29.24
CA SER A 289 6.79 -19.20 30.40
C SER A 289 6.01 -20.48 30.05
N SER A 290 5.01 -20.41 29.17
CA SER A 290 4.24 -21.59 28.72
C SER A 290 5.03 -22.43 27.71
N GLY A 291 5.78 -21.80 26.81
CA GLY A 291 6.66 -22.45 25.85
C GLY A 291 7.90 -23.08 26.50
N THR A 292 8.50 -22.43 27.51
CA THR A 292 9.57 -23.05 28.32
C THR A 292 9.02 -24.17 29.22
N SER A 293 7.78 -24.09 29.70
CA SER A 293 7.17 -25.20 30.48
C SER A 293 6.77 -26.40 29.62
N ALA A 294 6.23 -26.17 28.40
CA ALA A 294 5.86 -27.23 27.45
C ALA A 294 7.08 -27.82 26.73
N GLY A 295 8.10 -27.02 26.42
CA GLY A 295 9.36 -27.46 25.82
C GLY A 295 10.29 -28.18 26.80
N SER A 296 10.22 -27.86 28.09
CA SER A 296 11.03 -28.51 29.14
C SER A 296 10.45 -29.85 29.62
N THR A 297 9.22 -30.22 29.23
CA THR A 297 8.56 -31.44 29.75
C THR A 297 8.18 -32.50 28.71
N GLY A 298 8.39 -32.27 27.38
CA GLY A 298 7.79 -33.14 26.37
C GLY A 298 8.64 -33.62 25.18
N GLY A 299 9.85 -33.11 24.95
CA GLY A 299 10.67 -33.52 23.81
C GLY A 299 11.93 -34.25 24.24
N THR A 300 11.95 -35.58 24.21
CA THR A 300 13.23 -36.29 24.22
C THR A 300 14.00 -35.87 22.96
N PRO A 301 15.23 -35.31 23.06
CA PRO A 301 16.03 -35.02 21.87
C PRO A 301 16.11 -36.29 21.01
N PRO A 302 15.99 -36.19 19.67
CA PRO A 302 16.26 -37.33 18.82
C PRO A 302 17.63 -37.89 19.20
N THR A 303 17.69 -39.17 19.55
CA THR A 303 18.94 -39.81 19.93
C THR A 303 19.96 -39.60 18.81
N GLY A 304 21.09 -38.95 19.11
CA GLY A 304 22.15 -38.70 18.13
C GLY A 304 22.41 -37.23 17.78
N THR A 305 21.67 -36.25 18.30
CA THR A 305 22.03 -34.83 18.11
C THR A 305 23.19 -34.41 19.01
N SER A 306 24.25 -33.79 18.48
CA SER A 306 25.33 -33.18 19.27
C SER A 306 25.83 -31.91 18.59
N CYS A 307 25.92 -30.82 19.35
CA CYS A 307 26.46 -29.55 18.88
C CYS A 307 27.66 -29.12 19.75
N SER A 308 28.67 -28.51 19.12
CA SER A 308 29.74 -27.80 19.81
C SER A 308 29.97 -26.42 19.22
N ALA A 309 30.40 -25.47 20.04
CA ALA A 309 30.84 -24.15 19.60
C ALA A 309 32.29 -23.89 20.03
N THR A 310 33.12 -23.36 19.12
CA THR A 310 34.51 -22.98 19.41
C THR A 310 34.74 -21.51 19.08
N PHE A 311 35.45 -20.81 19.94
CA PHE A 311 35.65 -19.36 19.85
C PHE A 311 37.09 -19.00 19.51
N SER A 312 37.24 -17.95 18.71
CA SER A 312 38.53 -17.35 18.36
C SER A 312 38.42 -15.84 18.26
N VAL A 313 39.45 -15.13 18.75
CA VAL A 313 39.63 -13.71 18.47
C VAL A 313 40.37 -13.59 17.14
N THR A 314 39.74 -12.94 16.18
CA THR A 314 40.27 -12.78 14.81
C THR A 314 41.02 -11.45 14.63
N ASN A 315 40.66 -10.43 15.40
CA ASN A 315 41.34 -9.15 15.44
C ASN A 315 41.09 -8.44 16.79
N SER A 316 41.99 -7.55 17.22
CA SER A 316 41.83 -6.78 18.46
C SER A 316 42.52 -5.42 18.39
N TRP A 317 41.93 -4.40 19.00
CA TRP A 317 42.46 -3.05 19.10
C TRP A 317 42.20 -2.45 20.48
N SER A 318 42.72 -1.24 20.74
CA SER A 318 42.45 -0.54 22.00
C SER A 318 40.96 -0.27 22.14
N GLY A 319 40.32 -0.91 23.12
CA GLY A 319 38.90 -0.73 23.42
C GLY A 319 37.93 -1.63 22.63
N GLY A 320 38.41 -2.56 21.81
CA GLY A 320 37.50 -3.52 21.15
C GLY A 320 38.19 -4.71 20.50
N TYR A 321 37.39 -5.71 20.13
CA TYR A 321 37.86 -6.91 19.45
C TYR A 321 36.81 -7.52 18.53
N GLN A 322 37.27 -8.32 17.57
CA GLN A 322 36.45 -9.07 16.63
C GLN A 322 36.61 -10.57 16.90
N ALA A 323 35.50 -11.26 17.13
CA ALA A 323 35.47 -12.68 17.40
C ALA A 323 34.73 -13.47 16.32
N GLN A 324 35.14 -14.72 16.12
CA GLN A 324 34.46 -15.71 15.31
C GLN A 324 34.19 -16.94 16.15
N VAL A 325 32.96 -17.45 16.05
CA VAL A 325 32.52 -18.70 16.67
C VAL A 325 32.19 -19.71 15.57
N THR A 326 32.76 -20.90 15.67
CA THR A 326 32.46 -22.03 14.79
C THR A 326 31.49 -22.96 15.49
N VAL A 327 30.35 -23.24 14.84
CA VAL A 327 29.33 -24.18 15.31
C VAL A 327 29.42 -25.45 14.49
N ALA A 328 29.54 -26.61 15.14
CA ALA A 328 29.72 -27.90 14.48
C ALA A 328 28.71 -28.95 14.97
N ASN A 329 28.22 -29.76 14.03
CA ASN A 329 27.40 -30.94 14.32
C ASN A 329 28.31 -32.17 14.50
N ASN A 330 28.52 -32.56 15.75
CA ASN A 330 29.29 -33.77 16.10
C ASN A 330 28.37 -34.97 16.37
N GLY A 331 27.07 -34.85 16.04
CA GLY A 331 26.08 -35.89 16.23
C GLY A 331 26.11 -36.94 15.13
N THR A 332 25.13 -37.84 15.16
CA THR A 332 24.88 -38.86 14.14
C THR A 332 23.67 -38.54 13.26
N VAL A 333 23.00 -37.39 13.50
CA VAL A 333 21.89 -36.88 12.67
C VAL A 333 22.10 -35.41 12.32
N PRO A 334 21.53 -34.90 11.20
CA PRO A 334 21.62 -33.49 10.84
C PRO A 334 20.97 -32.58 11.90
N LEU A 335 21.58 -31.43 12.16
CA LEU A 335 20.95 -30.32 12.87
C LEU A 335 20.05 -29.54 11.90
N LEU A 336 18.87 -29.14 12.36
CA LEU A 336 17.95 -28.28 11.61
C LEU A 336 18.06 -26.82 12.04
N GLY A 337 18.53 -26.58 13.27
CA GLY A 337 18.95 -25.29 13.80
C GLY A 337 20.05 -25.48 14.86
N TRP A 338 20.64 -24.39 15.29
CA TRP A 338 21.60 -24.38 16.38
C TRP A 338 21.47 -23.09 17.20
N MET A 339 21.77 -23.22 18.48
CA MET A 339 21.79 -22.13 19.44
C MET A 339 23.03 -22.23 20.32
N VAL A 340 23.70 -21.10 20.51
CA VAL A 340 24.93 -20.98 21.27
C VAL A 340 24.74 -19.98 22.40
N MET A 341 25.07 -20.36 23.63
CA MET A 341 24.96 -19.51 24.82
C MET A 341 26.30 -19.37 25.53
N TRP A 342 26.62 -18.17 26.02
CA TRP A 342 27.80 -17.91 26.81
C TRP A 342 27.65 -16.67 27.69
N SER A 343 28.55 -16.51 28.66
CA SER A 343 28.69 -15.26 29.40
C SER A 343 29.82 -14.43 28.79
N GLU A 344 29.53 -13.19 28.42
CA GLU A 344 30.57 -12.25 27.96
C GLU A 344 31.55 -11.94 29.10
N PRO A 345 32.85 -11.77 28.80
CA PRO A 345 33.82 -11.32 29.78
C PRO A 345 33.40 -10.01 30.45
N ALA A 346 33.69 -9.87 31.74
CA ALA A 346 33.36 -8.66 32.48
C ALA A 346 33.96 -7.41 31.82
N GLY A 347 33.15 -6.36 31.66
CA GLY A 347 33.56 -5.11 31.01
C GLY A 347 33.53 -5.13 29.48
N THR A 348 32.95 -6.16 28.87
CA THR A 348 32.74 -6.22 27.41
C THR A 348 31.27 -6.09 27.04
N THR A 349 30.99 -5.53 25.86
CA THR A 349 29.64 -5.41 25.30
C THR A 349 29.67 -5.66 23.80
N ILE A 350 28.72 -6.43 23.27
CA ILE A 350 28.63 -6.70 21.83
C ILE A 350 28.09 -5.45 21.12
N ALA A 351 28.82 -4.99 20.10
CA ALA A 351 28.53 -3.78 19.33
C ALA A 351 27.84 -4.08 17.99
N SER A 352 28.24 -5.16 17.33
CA SER A 352 27.63 -5.63 16.08
C SER A 352 27.90 -7.11 15.85
N SER A 353 27.07 -7.76 15.03
CA SER A 353 27.21 -9.17 14.70
C SER A 353 26.77 -9.48 13.27
N TRP A 354 27.14 -10.66 12.78
CA TRP A 354 26.71 -11.19 11.49
C TRP A 354 26.57 -12.71 11.52
N SER A 355 25.80 -13.25 10.57
CA SER A 355 25.56 -14.69 10.40
C SER A 355 24.91 -15.40 11.59
N ALA A 356 24.32 -14.65 12.53
CA ALA A 356 23.50 -15.13 13.63
C ALA A 356 22.58 -14.03 14.17
N THR A 357 21.47 -14.41 14.79
CA THR A 357 20.58 -13.51 15.54
C THR A 357 20.97 -13.53 17.01
N PHE A 358 21.24 -12.37 17.60
CA PHE A 358 21.69 -12.25 18.99
C PHE A 358 20.56 -11.83 19.91
N SER A 359 20.50 -12.44 21.09
CA SER A 359 19.58 -12.06 22.18
C SER A 359 20.27 -12.23 23.54
N THR A 360 19.61 -11.81 24.62
CA THR A 360 20.13 -11.99 25.98
C THR A 360 19.08 -12.62 26.87
N MET A 361 19.50 -13.57 27.72
CA MET A 361 18.63 -14.25 28.69
C MET A 361 19.39 -14.44 30.00
N ASN A 362 18.82 -13.98 31.11
CA ASN A 362 19.40 -14.12 32.46
C ASN A 362 20.88 -13.66 32.57
N GLY A 363 21.27 -12.64 31.79
CA GLY A 363 22.65 -12.13 31.76
C GLY A 363 23.63 -12.94 30.90
N GLN A 364 23.18 -13.97 30.18
CA GLN A 364 23.97 -14.66 29.15
C GLN A 364 23.62 -14.13 27.76
N GLN A 365 24.63 -14.10 26.89
CA GLN A 365 24.43 -13.89 25.46
C GLN A 365 23.96 -15.17 24.80
N MET A 366 23.09 -15.02 23.82
CA MET A 366 22.57 -16.10 22.99
C MET A 366 22.74 -15.73 21.53
N ALA A 367 23.19 -16.68 20.71
CA ALA A 367 23.26 -16.57 19.26
C ALA A 367 22.55 -17.77 18.63
N GLU A 368 21.58 -17.48 17.76
CA GLU A 368 20.83 -18.46 16.98
C GLU A 368 21.20 -18.34 15.50
N ASN A 369 21.01 -19.43 14.76
CA ASN A 369 21.29 -19.46 13.33
C ASN A 369 20.49 -18.39 12.55
N ALA A 370 21.10 -17.86 11.50
CA ALA A 370 20.37 -17.15 10.45
C ALA A 370 19.60 -18.17 9.59
N ASP A 371 18.61 -17.69 8.83
CA ASP A 371 17.71 -18.55 8.01
C ASP A 371 18.46 -19.48 7.05
N TRP A 372 19.66 -19.09 6.61
CA TRP A 372 20.45 -19.80 5.62
C TRP A 372 21.54 -20.72 6.19
N ASN A 373 21.82 -20.68 7.50
CA ASN A 373 22.91 -21.48 8.11
C ASN A 373 22.51 -22.38 9.29
N GLY A 374 21.21 -22.57 9.54
CA GLY A 374 20.74 -23.47 10.60
C GLY A 374 20.95 -24.95 10.32
N ARG A 375 20.84 -25.38 9.06
CA ARG A 375 20.91 -26.80 8.70
C ARG A 375 22.35 -27.29 8.54
N LEU A 376 22.82 -28.11 9.47
CA LEU A 376 24.17 -28.71 9.44
C LEU A 376 24.09 -30.22 9.29
N ALA A 377 24.64 -30.75 8.20
CA ALA A 377 24.85 -32.19 8.04
C ALA A 377 25.80 -32.73 9.15
N VAL A 378 25.82 -34.05 9.33
CA VAL A 378 26.76 -34.70 10.27
C VAL A 378 28.20 -34.36 9.89
N GLY A 379 28.98 -33.87 10.85
CA GLY A 379 30.37 -33.43 10.64
C GLY A 379 30.52 -32.07 9.95
N ALA A 380 29.42 -31.40 9.59
CA ALA A 380 29.46 -30.06 9.02
C ALA A 380 29.56 -28.98 10.10
N SER A 381 30.07 -27.81 9.71
CA SER A 381 30.15 -26.62 10.55
C SER A 381 29.74 -25.36 9.80
N THR A 382 29.40 -24.34 10.58
CA THR A 382 29.20 -22.96 10.12
C THR A 382 29.90 -22.00 11.07
N THR A 383 30.03 -20.73 10.68
CA THR A 383 30.57 -19.69 11.54
C THR A 383 29.61 -18.51 11.66
N PHE A 384 29.67 -17.86 12.81
CA PHE A 384 29.16 -16.51 13.02
C PHE A 384 30.24 -15.65 13.68
N GLY A 385 30.06 -14.34 13.65
CA GLY A 385 31.02 -13.45 14.28
C GLY A 385 30.39 -12.18 14.82
N TYR A 386 31.16 -11.50 15.65
CA TYR A 386 30.75 -10.26 16.30
C TYR A 386 31.93 -9.34 16.61
N VAL A 387 31.63 -8.06 16.73
CA VAL A 387 32.53 -7.05 17.28
C VAL A 387 32.04 -6.71 18.68
N ALA A 388 32.95 -6.65 19.64
CA ALA A 388 32.67 -6.25 21.01
C ALA A 388 33.56 -5.07 21.43
N ASN A 389 33.00 -4.17 22.23
CA ASN A 389 33.73 -3.16 22.98
C ASN A 389 34.36 -3.81 24.21
N GLY A 390 35.56 -3.38 24.59
CA GLY A 390 36.30 -3.88 25.75
C GLY A 390 37.56 -4.68 25.36
N THR A 391 38.21 -5.28 26.35
CA THR A 391 39.46 -6.02 26.16
C THR A 391 39.17 -7.43 25.65
N ALA A 392 39.87 -7.85 24.60
CA ALA A 392 39.80 -9.22 24.09
C ALA A 392 40.12 -10.24 25.20
N PRO A 393 39.34 -11.32 25.37
CA PRO A 393 39.60 -12.30 26.40
C PRO A 393 40.86 -13.13 26.07
N SER A 394 41.66 -13.43 27.10
CA SER A 394 42.86 -14.26 26.98
C SER A 394 42.54 -15.77 26.90
N SER A 395 41.31 -16.16 27.22
CA SER A 395 40.80 -17.52 27.07
C SER A 395 39.37 -17.51 26.55
N PRO A 396 38.94 -18.53 25.78
CA PRO A 396 37.58 -18.60 25.28
C PRO A 396 36.53 -18.58 26.41
N PRO A 397 35.41 -17.85 26.24
CA PRO A 397 34.23 -18.02 27.07
C PRO A 397 33.77 -19.49 27.08
N ALA A 398 33.11 -19.91 28.16
CA ALA A 398 32.44 -21.20 28.19
C ALA A 398 31.19 -21.13 27.30
N PHE A 399 31.27 -21.75 26.12
CA PHE A 399 30.14 -21.86 25.20
C PHE A 399 29.36 -23.14 25.44
N SER A 400 28.04 -23.01 25.56
CA SER A 400 27.09 -24.12 25.47
C SER A 400 26.45 -24.09 24.09
N CYS A 401 26.52 -25.18 23.32
CA CYS A 401 25.77 -25.30 22.07
C CYS A 401 24.67 -26.35 22.19
N GLN A 402 23.49 -26.03 21.67
CA GLN A 402 22.34 -26.91 21.64
C GLN A 402 21.72 -26.96 20.24
N PRO A 403 21.13 -28.10 19.84
CA PRO A 403 20.24 -28.16 18.68
C PRO A 403 19.09 -27.16 18.85
N GLY A 404 18.79 -26.40 17.79
CA GLY A 404 17.72 -25.40 17.73
C GLY A 404 16.48 -25.87 16.99
#